data_AF-A0A9E5WVU9-F1
#
_entry.id   AF-A0A9E5WVU9-F1
#
_cell.length_a   1.000
_cell.length_b   1.000
_cell.length_c   1.000
_cell.angle_alpha   90.00
_cell.angle_beta   90.00
_cell.angle_gamma   90.00
#
_symmetry.space_group_name_H-M   'P 1'
#
loop_
_entity.id
_entity.type
_entity.pdbx_description
1 polymer ?
#
loop_
_entity_poly.entity_id
_entity_poly.type
_entity_poly.pdbx_seq_one_letter_code
_entity_poly.pdbx_strand_id
1 'polypeptide(L)'
;MSEFINRFRTFDKLIATSLIKLLYWIGIVVIALSVLAGVLGGFSQGFTSGIASLVLAPLAGAIGVIFWRFLCEIYIVIFGMYDRLGEIQKSLAKD
;
A
#
# COMPACT_ATOMS: atom_id res chain seq x y z
N MET A 1 -11.14 -10.64 -21.11
CA MET A 1 -11.13 -10.62 -19.63
C MET A 1 -10.35 -11.79 -19.01
N SER A 2 -10.04 -12.86 -19.76
CA SER A 2 -9.18 -14.00 -19.35
C SER A 2 -7.68 -13.80 -19.62
N GLU A 3 -7.32 -13.06 -20.67
CA GLU A 3 -5.92 -12.78 -21.05
C GLU A 3 -5.12 -12.02 -19.97
N PHE A 4 -5.79 -11.11 -19.25
CA PHE A 4 -5.16 -10.35 -18.15
C PHE A 4 -4.79 -11.25 -16.98
N ILE A 5 -5.57 -12.29 -16.69
CA ILE A 5 -5.39 -13.18 -15.53
C ILE A 5 -4.25 -14.18 -15.78
N ASN A 6 -4.05 -14.64 -17.02
CA ASN A 6 -2.98 -15.58 -17.36
C ASN A 6 -1.58 -14.93 -17.32
N ARG A 7 -1.44 -13.64 -17.66
CA ARG A 7 -0.15 -12.92 -17.57
C ARG A 7 0.33 -12.70 -16.14
N PHE A 8 -0.59 -12.60 -15.17
CA PHE A 8 -0.24 -12.53 -13.74
C PHE A 8 0.28 -13.86 -13.17
N ARG A 9 0.19 -14.97 -13.91
CA ARG A 9 0.61 -16.30 -13.45
C ARG A 9 2.08 -16.63 -13.76
N THR A 10 2.70 -15.91 -14.71
CA THR A 10 4.13 -16.00 -15.01
C THR A 10 4.92 -15.05 -14.11
N PHE A 11 5.25 -15.53 -12.91
CA PHE A 11 6.13 -14.91 -11.90
C PHE A 11 7.62 -14.82 -12.31
N ASP A 12 7.91 -14.76 -13.61
CA ASP A 12 9.29 -14.89 -14.15
C ASP A 12 10.08 -13.57 -14.19
N LYS A 13 9.42 -12.45 -13.91
CA LYS A 13 10.05 -11.14 -13.74
C LYS A 13 9.42 -10.48 -12.53
N LEU A 14 10.24 -9.90 -11.66
CA LEU A 14 9.79 -9.15 -10.49
C LEU A 14 9.01 -7.91 -10.95
N ILE A 15 7.72 -8.07 -11.22
CA ILE A 15 6.75 -6.98 -11.39
C ILE A 15 6.42 -6.37 -10.01
N ALA A 16 7.03 -6.90 -8.93
CA ALA A 16 6.79 -6.56 -7.54
C ALA A 16 6.76 -5.04 -7.30
N THR A 17 7.75 -4.29 -7.80
CA THR A 17 7.80 -2.83 -7.61
C THR A 17 6.60 -2.10 -8.25
N SER A 18 6.10 -2.56 -9.40
CA SER A 18 4.93 -1.96 -10.05
C SER A 18 3.64 -2.34 -9.34
N LEU A 19 3.53 -3.60 -8.90
CA LEU A 19 2.41 -4.10 -8.08
C LEU A 19 2.27 -3.34 -6.76
N ILE A 20 3.38 -3.03 -6.07
CA ILE A 20 3.34 -2.27 -4.81
C ILE A 20 2.85 -0.83 -5.03
N LYS A 21 3.15 -0.20 -6.17
CA LYS A 21 2.58 1.12 -6.50
C LYS A 21 1.07 1.07 -6.69
N LEU A 22 0.55 0.00 -7.31
CA LEU A 22 -0.89 -0.23 -7.42
C LEU A 22 -1.52 -0.44 -6.03
N LEU A 23 -0.88 -1.25 -5.20
CA LEU A 23 -1.31 -1.49 -3.83
C LEU A 23 -1.31 -0.20 -2.99
N TYR A 24 -0.33 0.68 -3.19
CA TYR A 24 -0.26 1.97 -2.52
C TYR A 24 -1.54 2.79 -2.75
N TRP A 25 -1.95 2.94 -4.01
CA TRP A 25 -3.17 3.67 -4.37
C TRP A 25 -4.42 3.03 -3.76
N ILE A 26 -4.53 1.70 -3.80
CA ILE A 26 -5.64 0.97 -3.17
C ILE A 26 -5.68 1.26 -1.67
N GLY A 27 -4.53 1.19 -0.98
CA GLY A 27 -4.46 1.45 0.45
C GLY A 27 -4.81 2.89 0.82
N ILE A 28 -4.43 3.88 0.01
CA ILE A 28 -4.87 5.28 0.21
C ILE A 28 -6.39 5.40 0.11
N VAL A 29 -7.02 4.75 -0.87
CA VAL A 29 -8.49 4.73 -0.98
C VAL A 29 -9.12 4.08 0.25
N VAL A 30 -8.59 2.95 0.72
CA VAL A 30 -9.08 2.28 1.93
C VAL A 30 -8.93 3.17 3.17
N ILE A 31 -7.81 3.87 3.33
CA ILE A 31 -7.59 4.81 4.44
C ILE A 31 -8.59 5.97 4.36
N ALA A 32 -8.80 6.55 3.19
CA ALA A 32 -9.78 7.62 3.00
C ALA A 32 -11.20 7.17 3.37
N LEU A 33 -11.61 5.98 2.92
CA LEU A 33 -12.91 5.40 3.24
C LEU A 33 -13.06 5.08 4.74
N SER A 34 -12.00 4.58 5.38
CA SER A 34 -12.03 4.28 6.82
C SER A 34 -12.06 5.54 7.68
N VAL A 35 -11.44 6.65 7.26
CA VAL A 35 -11.61 7.96 7.92
C VAL A 35 -13.06 8.42 7.82
N LEU A 36 -13.67 8.37 6.62
CA LEU A 36 -15.06 8.74 6.43
C LEU A 36 -16.00 7.86 7.26
N ALA A 37 -15.79 6.55 7.25
CA ALA A 37 -16.56 5.60 8.06
C ALA A 37 -16.37 5.87 9.57
N GLY A 38 -15.16 6.24 10.00
CA GLY A 38 -14.87 6.57 11.39
C GLY A 38 -15.62 7.81 11.87
N VAL A 39 -15.70 8.85 11.05
CA VAL A 39 -16.50 10.05 11.35
C VAL A 39 -17.99 9.70 11.43
N LEU A 40 -18.54 9.03 10.41
CA LEU A 40 -19.95 8.66 10.36
C LEU A 40 -20.33 7.72 11.52
N GLY A 41 -19.46 6.76 11.83
CA GLY A 41 -19.61 5.84 12.95
C GLY A 41 -19.61 6.56 14.30
N GLY A 42 -18.75 7.56 14.50
CA GLY A 42 -18.73 8.38 15.71
C GLY A 42 -20.06 9.10 15.96
N PHE A 43 -20.67 9.67 14.92
CA PHE A 43 -21.98 10.32 15.03
C PHE A 43 -23.12 9.32 15.35
N SER A 44 -23.01 8.08 14.90
CA SER A 44 -23.99 7.04 15.22
C SER A 44 -24.01 6.65 16.70
N GLN A 45 -22.90 6.86 17.42
CA GLN A 45 -22.78 6.55 18.85
C GLN A 45 -23.22 7.71 19.77
N GLY A 46 -23.39 8.91 19.23
CA GLY A 46 -23.88 10.08 19.95
C GLY A 46 -23.18 11.38 19.56
N PHE A 47 -23.77 12.52 19.94
CA PHE A 47 -23.29 13.84 19.54
C PHE A 47 -21.87 14.15 20.01
N THR A 48 -21.56 13.88 21.29
CA THR A 48 -20.22 14.07 21.86
C THR A 48 -19.17 13.17 21.19
N SER A 49 -19.54 11.92 20.87
CA SER A 49 -18.67 10.97 20.16
C SER A 49 -18.43 11.42 18.71
N GLY A 50 -19.47 11.93 18.04
CA GLY A 50 -19.36 12.52 16.70
C GLY A 50 -18.37 13.68 16.64
N ILE A 51 -18.44 14.61 17.59
CA ILE A 51 -17.48 15.73 17.66
C ILE A 51 -16.05 15.23 17.90
N ALA A 52 -15.86 14.26 18.81
CA ALA A 52 -14.54 13.68 19.04
C ALA A 52 -14.00 12.98 17.78
N SER A 53 -14.86 12.25 17.06
CA SER A 53 -14.50 11.52 15.84
C SER A 53 -14.10 12.44 14.69
N LEU A 54 -14.63 13.68 14.62
CA LEU A 54 -14.21 14.67 13.61
C LEU A 54 -12.74 15.07 13.72
N VAL A 55 -12.16 14.99 14.92
CA VAL A 55 -10.73 15.29 15.14
C VAL A 55 -9.90 14.01 15.11
N LEU A 56 -10.38 12.96 15.78
CA LEU A 56 -9.64 11.72 15.95
C LEU A 56 -9.55 10.90 14.65
N ALA A 57 -10.62 10.86 13.84
CA ALA A 57 -10.61 10.06 12.61
C ALA A 57 -9.64 10.62 11.55
N PRO A 58 -9.59 11.94 11.26
CA PRO A 58 -8.56 12.50 10.37
C PRO A 58 -7.14 12.35 10.93
N LEU A 59 -6.96 12.48 12.25
CA LEU A 59 -5.65 12.29 12.89
C LEU A 59 -5.17 10.84 12.73
N ALA A 60 -6.03 9.86 13.03
CA ALA A 60 -5.75 8.45 12.80
C ALA A 60 -5.51 8.16 11.32
N GLY A 61 -6.27 8.78 10.42
CA GLY A 61 -6.08 8.70 8.98
C GLY A 61 -4.71 9.21 8.53
N ALA A 62 -4.27 10.36 9.02
CA ALA A 62 -2.96 10.92 8.70
C ALA A 62 -1.82 10.00 9.16
N ILE A 63 -1.91 9.48 10.38
CA ILE A 63 -0.97 8.47 10.89
C ILE A 63 -0.99 7.21 10.00
N GLY A 64 -2.19 6.75 9.63
CA GLY A 64 -2.39 5.61 8.74
C GLY A 64 -1.73 5.80 7.37
N VAL A 65 -1.85 6.98 6.76
CA VAL A 65 -1.20 7.32 5.48
C VAL A 65 0.31 7.29 5.59
N ILE A 66 0.87 7.89 6.65
CA ILE A 66 2.32 7.90 6.89
C ILE A 66 2.84 6.48 7.07
N PHE A 67 2.18 5.70 7.92
CA PHE A 67 2.53 4.31 8.18
C PHE A 67 2.43 3.45 6.91
N TRP A 68 1.36 3.61 6.13
CA TRP A 68 1.16 2.91 4.87
C TRP A 68 2.25 3.22 3.85
N ARG A 69 2.63 4.50 3.74
CA ARG A 69 3.73 4.93 2.86
C ARG A 69 5.05 4.29 3.29
N PHE A 70 5.35 4.29 4.58
CA PHE A 70 6.54 3.66 5.13
C PHE A 70 6.61 2.15 4.82
N LEU A 71 5.51 1.42 5.03
CA LEU A 71 5.44 0.00 4.68
C LEU A 71 5.67 -0.24 3.19
N CYS A 72 4.97 0.50 2.31
CA CYS A 72 5.12 0.36 0.87
C CYS A 72 6.56 0.62 0.42
N GLU A 73 7.22 1.62 1.01
CA GLU A 73 8.60 1.97 0.70
C GLU A 73 9.58 0.87 1.09
N ILE A 74 9.43 0.27 2.28
CA ILE A 74 10.23 -0.89 2.71
C ILE A 74 10.10 -2.05 1.71
N TYR A 75 8.87 -2.40 1.31
CA TYR A 75 8.68 -3.49 0.35
C TYR A 75 9.36 -3.18 -0.99
N ILE A 76 9.20 -1.96 -1.51
CA ILE A 76 9.85 -1.55 -2.77
C ILE A 76 11.38 -1.68 -2.65
N VAL A 77 11.97 -1.25 -1.53
CA VAL A 77 13.42 -1.33 -1.30
C VAL A 77 13.88 -2.78 -1.29
N ILE A 78 13.20 -3.66 -0.55
CA ILE A 78 13.57 -5.08 -0.44
C ILE A 78 13.53 -5.75 -1.83
N PHE A 79 12.45 -5.55 -2.59
CA PHE A 79 12.35 -6.13 -3.94
C PHE A 79 13.36 -5.51 -4.90
N GLY A 80 13.62 -4.21 -4.79
CA GLY A 80 14.65 -3.53 -5.58
C GLY A 80 16.07 -4.03 -5.26
N MET A 81 16.34 -4.43 -4.02
CA MET A 81 17.61 -5.07 -3.66
C MET A 81 17.73 -6.46 -4.30
N TYR A 82 16.66 -7.25 -4.30
CA TYR A 82 16.64 -8.57 -4.93
C TYR A 82 16.90 -8.50 -6.43
N ASP A 83 16.30 -7.53 -7.14
CA ASP A 83 16.57 -7.27 -8.56
C ASP A 83 18.06 -6.97 -8.81
N ARG A 84 18.64 -6.04 -8.04
CA ARG A 84 20.06 -5.64 -8.18
C ARG A 84 21.02 -6.79 -7.90
N LEU A 85 20.73 -7.64 -6.92
CA LEU A 85 21.54 -8.83 -6.63
C LEU A 85 21.53 -9.82 -7.80
N GLY A 86 20.37 -10.00 -8.46
CA GLY A 86 20.26 -10.80 -9.67
C GLY A 86 21.08 -10.23 -10.85
N GLU A 87 21.17 -8.91 -10.97
CA GLU A 87 22.03 -8.25 -11.98
C GLU A 87 23.51 -8.47 -11.71
N ILE A 88 23.96 -8.32 -10.46
CA ILE A 88 25.36 -8.54 -10.05
C ILE A 88 25.78 -10.00 -10.29
N GLN A 89 24.91 -10.96 -9.99
CA GLN A 89 25.18 -12.37 -10.26
C GLN A 89 25.39 -12.61 -11.76
N LYS A 90 24.56 -12.00 -12.62
CA LYS A 90 24.68 -12.14 -14.08
C LYS A 90 25.94 -11.49 -14.63
N SER A 91 26.40 -10.37 -14.06
CA SER A 91 27.64 -9.73 -14.51
C SER A 91 28.87 -10.57 -14.14
N LEU A 92 28.90 -11.16 -12.94
CA LEU A 92 30.01 -12.00 -12.49
C LEU A 92 30.09 -13.35 -13.22
N ALA A 93 28.96 -13.87 -13.70
CA ALA A 93 28.94 -15.14 -14.45
C ALA A 93 29.36 -14.99 -15.93
N LYS A 94 29.60 -13.75 -16.40
CA LYS A 94 29.97 -13.46 -17.79
C LYS A 94 31.48 -13.27 -18.00
N ASP A 95 32.25 -13.12 -16.91
CA ASP A 95 33.72 -13.15 -16.89
C ASP A 95 34.22 -14.56 -16.59
#